data_AF-A0A8H6UY10-F1
#
_entry.id   AF-A0A8H6UY10-F1
#
_cell.length_a   1.000
_cell.length_b   1.000
_cell.length_c   1.000
_cell.angle_alpha   90.00
_cell.angle_beta   90.00
_cell.angle_gamma   90.00
#
_symmetry.space_group_name_H-M   'P 1'
#
loop_
_entity.id
_entity.type
_entity.pdbx_description
1 polymer ?
#
loop_
_entity_poly.entity_id
_entity_poly.type
_entity_poly.pdbx_seq_one_letter_code
_entity_poly.pdbx_strand_id
1 'polypeptide(L)'
;MTTETSHPAIAAGDHKAYMAYALEKARLSPPAPTKFCVGAVLVDADKNEILSTGYSMELPGDRPGDPGNTHAEQCCFIKVAERHNIPEDRLSEVLPRNTALYTTMEPCNERLSGNRTCVDRILSLKGAVKVVYVGIKEPETFIGQNLGRKKLEDGGVVVEHVEGMEQQILERPCRLSVTTFNNSGVTTNFFAELPKGCRVTLVESHGISFWASTNRLDVELADGTPLSFFIKVLSGETGKNMVHGEYESMKAIYAVTPEFAPKPIAWGSLINTPDTHFFLCQFREMTSQMPDPHKFGARLAALHQGSVSPTGKFGFHVTTYSGNLPQTNGWEDSWEVFFTKNMRWALDWEIAAKGYDAEFDKLVPPLFDKVIPRLLRPLETEGRSVKPSLVHGDLWYANSGIDLETNEPLIFDACCFYAHNEYEFGQWRPVCNRFGPEYLAAYHSYVQISAPEEDYDGRLDLYKL
;
A
#
# COMPACT_ATOMS: atom_id res chain seq x y z
N MET A 1 -3.98 -30.75 -24.18
CA MET A 1 -2.95 -30.41 -25.19
C MET A 1 -2.53 -28.97 -24.91
N THR A 2 -1.53 -28.81 -24.05
CA THR A 2 -0.95 -27.50 -23.72
C THR A 2 -0.09 -27.06 -24.90
N THR A 3 -0.44 -25.93 -25.49
CA THR A 3 0.40 -25.25 -26.48
C THR A 3 1.76 -24.97 -25.85
N GLU A 4 2.83 -25.54 -26.41
CA GLU A 4 4.20 -25.18 -26.06
C GLU A 4 4.36 -23.67 -26.28
N THR A 5 4.43 -22.92 -25.19
CA THR A 5 4.72 -21.49 -25.23
C THR A 5 6.21 -21.37 -25.54
N SER A 6 6.57 -20.94 -26.74
CA SER A 6 7.98 -20.77 -27.07
C SER A 6 8.57 -19.65 -26.22
N HIS A 7 9.56 -19.98 -25.41
CA HIS A 7 10.30 -18.98 -24.63
C HIS A 7 11.14 -18.09 -25.54
N PRO A 8 11.39 -16.81 -25.18
CA PRO A 8 12.27 -15.94 -25.94
C PRO A 8 13.72 -16.46 -25.88
N ALA A 9 14.48 -16.19 -26.95
CA ALA A 9 15.92 -16.42 -26.95
C ALA A 9 16.61 -15.29 -26.17
N ILE A 10 17.21 -15.61 -25.02
CA ILE A 10 17.95 -14.69 -24.16
C ILE A 10 19.41 -15.15 -24.12
N ALA A 11 20.37 -14.22 -24.25
CA ALA A 11 21.78 -14.55 -24.23
C ALA A 11 22.24 -15.01 -22.84
N ALA A 12 23.15 -15.99 -22.79
CA ALA A 12 23.74 -16.46 -21.54
C ALA A 12 24.42 -15.30 -20.80
N GLY A 13 24.13 -15.16 -19.51
CA GLY A 13 24.64 -14.07 -18.67
C GLY A 13 23.87 -12.74 -18.78
N ASP A 14 22.85 -12.63 -19.64
CA ASP A 14 22.00 -11.43 -19.70
C ASP A 14 20.91 -11.47 -18.61
N HIS A 15 21.35 -11.30 -17.36
CA HIS A 15 20.47 -11.36 -16.19
C HIS A 15 19.36 -10.29 -16.24
N LYS A 16 19.61 -9.14 -16.88
CA LYS A 16 18.60 -8.09 -17.07
C LYS A 16 17.52 -8.54 -18.03
N ALA A 17 17.85 -9.18 -19.14
CA ALA A 17 16.84 -9.71 -20.06
C ALA A 17 16.01 -10.84 -19.41
N TYR A 18 16.63 -11.73 -18.62
CA TYR A 18 15.88 -12.73 -17.85
C TYR A 18 14.95 -12.11 -16.82
N MET A 19 15.40 -11.07 -16.11
CA MET A 19 14.57 -10.33 -15.15
C MET A 19 13.42 -9.57 -15.85
N ALA A 20 13.67 -8.98 -17.02
CA ALA A 20 12.64 -8.35 -17.84
C ALA A 20 11.57 -9.37 -18.27
N TYR A 21 11.98 -10.60 -18.59
CA TYR A 21 11.05 -11.67 -18.92
C TYR A 21 10.26 -12.15 -17.69
N ALA A 22 10.91 -12.28 -16.52
CA ALA A 22 10.21 -12.55 -15.26
C ALA A 22 9.16 -11.46 -14.98
N LEU A 23 9.50 -10.19 -15.23
CA LEU A 23 8.57 -9.07 -15.10
C LEU A 23 7.41 -9.13 -16.10
N GLU A 24 7.66 -9.56 -17.34
CA GLU A 24 6.59 -9.83 -18.31
C GLU A 24 5.60 -10.88 -17.77
N LYS A 25 6.10 -11.93 -17.12
CA LYS A 25 5.24 -12.95 -16.48
C LYS A 25 4.51 -12.39 -15.27
N ALA A 26 5.15 -11.58 -14.45
CA ALA A 26 4.51 -10.90 -13.32
C ALA A 26 3.26 -10.13 -13.74
N ARG A 27 3.28 -9.50 -14.92
CA ARG A 27 2.14 -8.74 -15.48
C ARG A 27 0.93 -9.61 -15.87
N LEU A 28 1.09 -10.93 -15.92
CA LEU A 28 -0.02 -11.88 -16.13
C LEU A 28 -0.74 -12.23 -14.82
N SER A 29 -0.14 -11.94 -13.66
CA SER A 29 -0.77 -12.14 -12.36
C SER A 29 -1.94 -11.17 -12.18
N PRO A 30 -3.14 -11.65 -11.81
CA PRO A 30 -4.24 -10.76 -11.49
C PRO A 30 -3.86 -9.88 -10.28
N PRO A 31 -4.05 -8.55 -10.37
CA PRO A 31 -3.77 -7.67 -9.25
C PRO A 31 -4.71 -7.99 -8.10
N ALA A 32 -4.18 -8.01 -6.88
CA ALA A 32 -5.00 -8.16 -5.70
C ALA A 32 -4.53 -7.27 -4.55
N PRO A 33 -5.46 -6.77 -3.73
CA PRO A 33 -5.21 -5.94 -2.57
C PRO A 33 -4.06 -6.40 -1.64
N THR A 34 -3.97 -7.69 -1.42
CA THR A 34 -3.18 -8.28 -0.33
C THR A 34 -1.88 -8.94 -0.79
N LYS A 35 -1.43 -8.70 -2.03
CA LYS A 35 -0.22 -9.34 -2.57
C LYS A 35 0.45 -8.56 -3.70
N PHE A 36 1.71 -8.91 -3.93
CA PHE A 36 2.47 -8.49 -5.10
C PHE A 36 2.23 -9.42 -6.30
N CYS A 37 2.20 -8.84 -7.49
CA CYS A 37 2.27 -9.59 -8.75
C CYS A 37 3.74 -9.97 -8.97
N VAL A 38 4.09 -11.21 -8.65
CA VAL A 38 5.46 -11.73 -8.79
C VAL A 38 5.52 -12.59 -10.04
N GLY A 39 6.65 -12.53 -10.75
CA GLY A 39 6.95 -13.39 -11.88
C GLY A 39 8.30 -14.06 -11.71
N ALA A 40 8.44 -15.25 -12.29
CA ALA A 40 9.64 -16.06 -12.18
C ALA A 40 10.00 -16.77 -13.49
N VAL A 41 11.29 -17.05 -13.68
CA VAL A 41 11.86 -17.80 -14.81
C VAL A 41 12.89 -18.78 -14.27
N LEU A 42 12.77 -20.05 -14.63
CA LEU A 42 13.67 -21.12 -14.22
C LEU A 42 14.53 -21.54 -15.42
N VAL A 43 15.86 -21.56 -15.26
CA VAL A 43 16.81 -21.71 -16.37
C VAL A 43 17.84 -22.80 -16.05
N ASP A 44 18.08 -23.71 -16.99
CA ASP A 44 19.27 -24.57 -17.03
C ASP A 44 20.46 -23.70 -17.46
N ALA A 45 21.33 -23.36 -16.52
CA ALA A 45 22.44 -22.43 -16.77
C ALA A 45 23.56 -23.06 -17.61
N ASP A 46 23.68 -24.40 -17.65
CA ASP A 46 24.68 -25.07 -18.48
C ASP A 46 24.29 -25.02 -19.97
N LYS A 47 22.99 -25.14 -20.26
CA LYS A 47 22.45 -25.12 -21.63
C LYS A 47 21.90 -23.76 -22.06
N ASN A 48 21.77 -22.84 -21.13
CA ASN A 48 21.07 -21.57 -21.31
C ASN A 48 19.62 -21.76 -21.79
N GLU A 49 18.92 -22.73 -21.23
CA GLU A 49 17.57 -23.14 -21.64
C GLU A 49 16.55 -22.76 -20.56
N ILE A 50 15.48 -22.05 -20.95
CA ILE A 50 14.37 -21.76 -20.02
C ILE A 50 13.54 -23.03 -19.83
N LEU A 51 13.57 -23.57 -18.62
CA LEU A 51 12.87 -24.80 -18.25
C LEU A 51 11.38 -24.56 -18.04
N SER A 52 11.06 -23.45 -17.37
CA SER A 52 9.70 -23.06 -16.99
C SER A 52 9.65 -21.58 -16.63
N THR A 53 8.44 -21.03 -16.62
CA THR A 53 8.16 -19.69 -16.09
C THR A 53 7.10 -19.77 -15.02
N GLY A 54 6.81 -18.70 -14.31
CA GLY A 54 5.80 -18.69 -13.26
C GLY A 54 5.27 -17.29 -13.02
N TYR A 55 4.01 -17.17 -12.61
CA TYR A 55 3.51 -15.94 -12.01
C TYR A 55 2.57 -16.24 -10.83
N SER A 56 2.42 -15.27 -9.93
CA SER A 56 1.51 -15.39 -8.78
C SER A 56 0.10 -15.77 -9.23
N MET A 57 -0.51 -16.77 -8.59
CA MET A 57 -1.83 -17.31 -8.93
C MET A 57 -1.98 -17.89 -10.34
N GLU A 58 -0.88 -18.27 -11.00
CA GLU A 58 -0.98 -18.93 -12.31
C GLU A 58 -1.72 -20.27 -12.23
N LEU A 59 -1.52 -21.01 -11.14
CA LEU A 59 -2.07 -22.35 -10.95
C LEU A 59 -3.16 -22.33 -9.88
N PRO A 60 -4.23 -23.13 -10.05
CA PRO A 60 -5.33 -23.18 -9.10
C PRO A 60 -4.86 -23.68 -7.72
N GLY A 61 -5.56 -23.25 -6.67
CA GLY A 61 -5.33 -23.75 -5.31
C GLY A 61 -5.87 -25.17 -5.12
N ASP A 62 -5.79 -25.69 -3.89
CA ASP A 62 -6.24 -27.05 -3.55
C ASP A 62 -7.78 -27.24 -3.62
N ARG A 63 -8.54 -26.19 -3.97
CA ARG A 63 -10.01 -26.20 -4.04
C ARG A 63 -10.49 -25.86 -5.47
N PRO A 64 -11.46 -26.61 -6.02
CA PRO A 64 -12.07 -26.27 -7.31
C PRO A 64 -12.68 -24.86 -7.28
N GLY A 65 -12.20 -23.97 -8.15
CA GLY A 65 -12.67 -22.57 -8.24
C GLY A 65 -11.91 -21.57 -7.36
N ASP A 66 -10.91 -22.01 -6.59
CA ASP A 66 -9.97 -21.11 -5.93
C ASP A 66 -8.93 -20.63 -6.96
N PRO A 67 -8.80 -19.31 -7.23
CA PRO A 67 -7.81 -18.79 -8.17
C PRO A 67 -6.37 -19.05 -7.71
N GLY A 68 -6.18 -19.59 -6.50
CA GLY A 68 -4.92 -20.14 -6.02
C GLY A 68 -4.16 -19.19 -5.11
N ASN A 69 -3.28 -19.77 -4.30
CA ASN A 69 -2.29 -19.05 -3.49
C ASN A 69 -0.86 -19.42 -3.90
N THR A 70 -0.67 -19.91 -5.13
CA THR A 70 0.65 -20.30 -5.63
C THR A 70 1.52 -19.08 -5.89
N HIS A 71 2.77 -19.15 -5.45
CA HIS A 71 3.76 -18.12 -5.74
C HIS A 71 4.43 -18.41 -7.09
N ALA A 72 5.02 -17.40 -7.72
CA ALA A 72 5.63 -17.53 -9.04
C ALA A 72 6.70 -18.63 -9.09
N GLU A 73 7.56 -18.72 -8.07
CA GLU A 73 8.59 -19.76 -7.98
C GLU A 73 7.99 -21.15 -7.86
N GLN A 74 6.91 -21.28 -7.08
CA GLN A 74 6.17 -22.53 -6.93
C GLN A 74 5.55 -22.98 -8.27
N CYS A 75 4.99 -22.05 -9.04
CA CYS A 75 4.44 -22.33 -10.37
C CYS A 75 5.51 -22.87 -11.33
N CYS A 76 6.73 -22.32 -11.30
CA CYS A 76 7.85 -22.84 -12.07
C CYS A 76 8.09 -24.33 -11.75
N PHE A 77 8.19 -24.66 -10.46
CA PHE A 77 8.51 -26.00 -9.97
C PHE A 77 7.42 -27.04 -10.30
N ILE A 78 6.15 -26.70 -10.06
CA ILE A 78 5.02 -27.57 -10.38
C ILE A 78 5.03 -27.94 -11.86
N LYS A 79 5.19 -26.96 -12.76
CA LYS A 79 5.16 -27.21 -14.20
C LYS A 79 6.31 -28.09 -14.71
N VAL A 80 7.51 -28.00 -14.09
CA VAL A 80 8.60 -28.93 -14.41
C VAL A 80 8.27 -30.33 -13.90
N ALA A 81 7.78 -30.45 -12.66
CA ALA A 81 7.41 -31.74 -12.09
C ALA A 81 6.32 -32.45 -12.93
N GLU A 82 5.30 -31.71 -13.36
CA GLU A 82 4.24 -32.20 -14.26
C GLU A 82 4.78 -32.66 -15.61
N ARG A 83 5.69 -31.89 -16.24
CA ARG A 83 6.32 -32.27 -17.51
C ARG A 83 7.10 -33.59 -17.41
N HIS A 84 7.68 -33.86 -16.24
CA HIS A 84 8.40 -35.10 -15.95
C HIS A 84 7.53 -36.20 -15.33
N ASN A 85 6.23 -35.95 -15.12
CA ASN A 85 5.28 -36.86 -14.50
C ASN A 85 5.76 -37.38 -13.13
N ILE A 86 6.26 -36.47 -12.29
CA ILE A 86 6.68 -36.73 -10.91
C ILE A 86 6.01 -35.76 -9.94
N PRO A 87 5.87 -36.09 -8.65
CA PRO A 87 5.43 -35.13 -7.65
C PRO A 87 6.51 -34.06 -7.39
N GLU A 88 6.08 -32.85 -6.97
CA GLU A 88 6.96 -31.68 -6.75
C GLU A 88 8.08 -31.96 -5.74
N ASP A 89 7.83 -32.79 -4.71
CA ASP A 89 8.82 -33.16 -3.70
C ASP A 89 9.99 -33.99 -4.26
N ARG A 90 9.81 -34.63 -5.42
CA ARG A 90 10.84 -35.37 -6.16
C ARG A 90 11.49 -34.55 -7.26
N LEU A 91 11.18 -33.25 -7.39
CA LEU A 91 11.72 -32.38 -8.44
C LEU A 91 13.26 -32.37 -8.51
N SER A 92 13.93 -32.54 -7.36
CA SER A 92 15.40 -32.66 -7.28
C SER A 92 16.00 -33.80 -8.13
N GLU A 93 15.20 -34.78 -8.55
CA GLU A 93 15.65 -35.93 -9.35
C GLU A 93 15.77 -35.61 -10.85
N VAL A 94 15.05 -34.58 -11.32
CA VAL A 94 14.96 -34.24 -12.76
C VAL A 94 15.51 -32.85 -13.07
N LEU A 95 15.62 -31.98 -12.07
CA LEU A 95 16.12 -30.63 -12.26
C LEU A 95 17.64 -30.63 -12.55
N PRO A 96 18.13 -29.90 -13.57
CA PRO A 96 19.56 -29.76 -13.82
C PRO A 96 20.31 -29.23 -12.59
N ARG A 97 21.52 -29.75 -12.34
CA ARG A 97 22.30 -29.40 -11.13
C ARG A 97 22.82 -27.96 -11.11
N ASN A 98 22.88 -27.31 -12.27
CA ASN A 98 23.26 -25.91 -12.40
C ASN A 98 22.04 -25.10 -12.85
N THR A 99 21.03 -25.01 -11.99
CA THR A 99 19.80 -24.27 -12.28
C THR A 99 19.88 -22.86 -11.70
N ALA A 100 19.49 -21.86 -12.49
CA ALA A 100 19.29 -20.48 -12.04
C ALA A 100 17.79 -20.15 -11.95
N LEU A 101 17.40 -19.43 -10.91
CA LEU A 101 16.04 -18.92 -10.73
C LEU A 101 16.07 -17.39 -10.78
N TYR A 102 15.30 -16.80 -11.68
CA TYR A 102 15.05 -15.36 -11.72
C TYR A 102 13.66 -15.11 -11.15
N THR A 103 13.54 -14.23 -10.15
CA THR A 103 12.25 -13.84 -9.57
C THR A 103 12.22 -12.34 -9.37
N THR A 104 11.09 -11.71 -9.70
CA THR A 104 10.96 -10.25 -9.59
C THR A 104 11.04 -9.78 -8.14
N MET A 105 10.64 -10.61 -7.18
CA MET A 105 10.67 -10.30 -5.74
C MET A 105 11.40 -11.41 -4.99
N GLU A 106 12.11 -11.05 -3.93
CA GLU A 106 12.83 -12.01 -3.10
C GLU A 106 11.92 -13.16 -2.58
N PRO A 107 12.40 -14.43 -2.60
CA PRO A 107 11.60 -15.57 -2.13
C PRO A 107 11.20 -15.43 -0.67
N CYS A 108 9.91 -15.60 -0.38
CA CYS A 108 9.40 -15.45 0.98
C CYS A 108 9.98 -16.48 1.95
N ASN A 109 10.28 -16.03 3.18
CA ASN A 109 10.74 -16.86 4.29
C ASN A 109 9.62 -17.30 5.24
N GLU A 110 8.45 -16.64 5.21
CA GLU A 110 7.25 -17.05 5.93
C GLU A 110 6.01 -16.88 5.04
N ARG A 111 4.92 -17.55 5.41
CA ARG A 111 3.64 -17.44 4.71
C ARG A 111 2.49 -17.38 5.70
N LEU A 112 1.67 -16.34 5.59
CA LEU A 112 0.43 -16.20 6.37
C LEU A 112 -0.54 -17.37 6.17
N SER A 113 -0.49 -18.06 5.04
CA SER A 113 -1.29 -19.25 4.78
C SER A 113 -0.82 -20.50 5.51
N GLY A 114 0.37 -20.49 6.13
CA GLY A 114 1.02 -21.67 6.70
C GLY A 114 1.60 -22.64 5.66
N ASN A 115 1.45 -22.35 4.36
CA ASN A 115 2.03 -23.17 3.30
C ASN A 115 3.56 -23.11 3.31
N ARG A 116 4.17 -24.14 2.73
CA ARG A 116 5.61 -24.18 2.49
C ARG A 116 6.09 -22.92 1.75
N THR A 117 7.14 -22.32 2.31
CA THR A 117 7.74 -21.05 1.85
C THR A 117 8.55 -21.24 0.56
N CYS A 118 8.78 -20.16 -0.19
CA CYS A 118 9.58 -20.24 -1.41
C CYS A 118 11.03 -20.62 -1.10
N VAL A 119 11.59 -20.08 0.00
CA VAL A 119 12.93 -20.46 0.49
C VAL A 119 13.02 -21.96 0.78
N ASP A 120 12.05 -22.52 1.52
CA ASP A 120 12.08 -23.96 1.86
C ASP A 120 11.88 -24.87 0.64
N ARG A 121 11.14 -24.40 -0.38
CA ARG A 121 11.01 -25.11 -1.66
C ARG A 121 12.35 -25.18 -2.37
N ILE A 122 13.02 -24.03 -2.54
CA ILE A 122 14.34 -23.93 -3.18
C ILE A 122 15.35 -24.85 -2.46
N LEU A 123 15.42 -24.79 -1.13
CA LEU A 123 16.36 -25.59 -0.35
C LEU A 123 16.13 -27.11 -0.46
N SER A 124 14.89 -27.56 -0.67
CA SER A 124 14.65 -28.99 -0.89
C SER A 124 15.09 -29.54 -2.23
N LEU A 125 15.49 -28.69 -3.16
CA LEU A 125 16.02 -29.12 -4.44
C LEU A 125 17.46 -29.64 -4.34
N LYS A 126 17.96 -29.88 -3.12
CA LYS A 126 19.26 -30.51 -2.81
C LYS A 126 20.43 -29.85 -3.55
N GLY A 127 20.38 -28.51 -3.62
CA GLY A 127 21.42 -27.69 -4.25
C GLY A 127 21.43 -27.72 -5.77
N ALA A 128 20.35 -28.16 -6.43
CA ALA A 128 20.21 -28.05 -7.89
C ALA A 128 20.05 -26.59 -8.35
N VAL A 129 19.34 -25.76 -7.58
CA VAL A 129 19.34 -24.30 -7.77
C VAL A 129 20.61 -23.74 -7.15
N LYS A 130 21.48 -23.13 -7.97
CA LYS A 130 22.77 -22.56 -7.54
C LYS A 130 22.69 -21.08 -7.25
N VAL A 131 21.90 -20.37 -8.05
CA VAL A 131 21.78 -18.92 -7.96
C VAL A 131 20.32 -18.51 -8.07
N VAL A 132 19.90 -17.59 -7.21
CA VAL A 132 18.61 -16.90 -7.26
C VAL A 132 18.88 -15.43 -7.56
N TYR A 133 18.47 -14.99 -8.74
CA TYR A 133 18.46 -13.59 -9.15
C TYR A 133 17.16 -12.94 -8.70
N VAL A 134 17.25 -11.89 -7.88
CA VAL A 134 16.11 -11.15 -7.34
C VAL A 134 16.05 -9.75 -7.95
N GLY A 135 14.85 -9.27 -8.28
CA GLY A 135 14.65 -7.94 -8.84
C GLY A 135 14.46 -6.85 -7.78
N ILE A 136 13.71 -7.15 -6.72
CA ILE A 136 13.61 -6.33 -5.51
C ILE A 136 13.74 -7.20 -4.27
N LYS A 137 14.22 -6.58 -3.18
CA LYS A 137 14.16 -7.19 -1.85
C LYS A 137 12.72 -7.26 -1.36
N GLU A 138 12.41 -8.25 -0.53
CA GLU A 138 11.10 -8.31 0.13
C GLU A 138 10.91 -7.03 0.96
N PRO A 139 9.86 -6.22 0.73
CA PRO A 139 9.63 -4.99 1.48
C PRO A 139 9.45 -5.29 2.97
N GLU A 140 10.06 -4.47 3.85
CA GLU A 140 9.97 -4.61 5.33
C GLU A 140 8.53 -4.48 5.88
N THR A 141 7.55 -4.18 5.03
CA THR A 141 6.14 -3.98 5.38
C THR A 141 5.40 -5.24 5.85
N PHE A 142 5.94 -6.46 5.64
CA PHE A 142 5.24 -7.70 6.01
C PHE A 142 5.93 -8.57 7.08
N ILE A 143 7.26 -8.55 7.19
CA ILE A 143 8.02 -9.37 8.16
C ILE A 143 9.24 -8.56 8.65
N GLY A 144 9.34 -8.38 9.97
CA GLY A 144 10.25 -7.41 10.62
C GLY A 144 11.76 -7.70 10.53
N GLN A 145 12.19 -8.82 9.94
CA GLN A 145 13.60 -9.11 9.60
C GLN A 145 13.66 -10.08 8.41
N ASN A 146 14.24 -9.66 7.28
CA ASN A 146 14.39 -10.51 6.11
C ASN A 146 15.56 -11.50 6.28
N LEU A 147 15.25 -12.67 6.84
CA LEU A 147 16.19 -13.80 6.99
C LEU A 147 16.23 -14.73 5.77
N GLY A 148 15.40 -14.50 4.75
CA GLY A 148 15.23 -15.40 3.60
C GLY A 148 16.51 -15.58 2.79
N ARG A 149 17.13 -14.47 2.39
CA ARG A 149 18.45 -14.47 1.74
C ARG A 149 19.50 -15.23 2.53
N LYS A 150 19.63 -14.94 3.83
CA LYS A 150 20.61 -15.61 4.69
C LYS A 150 20.37 -17.12 4.72
N LYS A 151 19.11 -17.55 4.85
CA LYS A 151 18.73 -18.97 4.85
C LYS A 151 19.04 -19.67 3.53
N LEU A 152 18.90 -18.98 2.39
CA LEU A 152 19.32 -19.48 1.07
C LEU A 152 20.85 -19.60 0.97
N GLU A 153 21.58 -18.56 1.37
CA GLU A 153 23.05 -18.51 1.35
C GLU A 153 23.67 -19.57 2.28
N ASP A 154 23.15 -19.74 3.49
CA ASP A 154 23.55 -20.80 4.43
C ASP A 154 23.28 -22.21 3.86
N GLY A 155 22.27 -22.34 2.98
CA GLY A 155 21.94 -23.55 2.23
C GLY A 155 22.78 -23.78 0.97
N GLY A 156 23.75 -22.91 0.69
CA GLY A 156 24.64 -23.00 -0.47
C GLY A 156 24.05 -22.45 -1.77
N VAL A 157 23.02 -21.60 -1.69
CA VAL A 157 22.40 -20.92 -2.83
C VAL A 157 22.84 -19.47 -2.84
N VAL A 158 23.47 -19.02 -3.93
CA VAL A 158 23.87 -17.61 -4.08
C VAL A 158 22.63 -16.76 -4.39
N VAL A 159 22.50 -15.59 -3.77
CA VAL A 159 21.42 -14.63 -4.07
C VAL A 159 22.01 -13.36 -4.66
N GLU A 160 21.66 -13.04 -5.90
CA GLU A 160 22.17 -11.86 -6.61
C GLU A 160 21.03 -10.88 -6.94
N HIS A 161 21.26 -9.59 -6.74
CA HIS A 161 20.27 -8.56 -7.06
C HIS A 161 20.52 -8.04 -8.48
N VAL A 162 19.47 -8.02 -9.30
CA VAL A 162 19.49 -7.43 -10.65
C VAL A 162 18.98 -5.99 -10.58
N GLU A 163 19.91 -5.05 -10.57
CA GLU A 163 19.61 -3.62 -10.41
C GLU A 163 18.96 -2.97 -11.66
N GLY A 164 18.15 -1.93 -11.42
CA GLY A 164 17.62 -1.03 -12.45
C GLY A 164 16.24 -1.40 -12.97
N MET A 165 15.52 -2.27 -12.26
CA MET A 165 14.15 -2.70 -12.59
C MET A 165 13.18 -2.56 -11.41
N GLU A 166 13.63 -2.00 -10.29
CA GLU A 166 12.90 -1.94 -9.02
C GLU A 166 11.56 -1.21 -9.17
N GLN A 167 11.57 -0.05 -9.82
CA GLN A 167 10.35 0.72 -10.09
C GLN A 167 9.36 -0.10 -10.92
N GLN A 168 9.82 -0.74 -12.00
CA GLN A 168 8.94 -1.47 -12.90
C GLN A 168 8.36 -2.74 -12.26
N ILE A 169 9.06 -3.34 -11.30
CA ILE A 169 8.59 -4.48 -10.52
C ILE A 169 7.54 -4.05 -9.48
N LEU A 170 7.70 -2.87 -8.89
CA LEU A 170 6.74 -2.28 -7.95
C LEU A 170 5.51 -1.68 -8.66
N GLU A 171 5.64 -1.31 -9.94
CA GLU A 171 4.56 -0.76 -10.77
C GLU A 171 3.45 -1.80 -11.04
N ARG A 172 2.22 -1.50 -10.61
CA ARG A 172 1.01 -2.21 -11.06
C ARG A 172 0.64 -1.80 -12.48
N PRO A 173 0.01 -2.67 -13.29
CA PRO A 173 -0.38 -2.37 -14.67
C PRO A 173 -1.59 -1.41 -14.71
N CYS A 174 -1.40 -0.16 -14.31
CA CYS A 174 -2.23 0.97 -14.71
C CYS A 174 -1.27 1.99 -15.34
N ARG A 175 -0.94 1.78 -16.62
CA ARG A 175 0.00 2.63 -17.36
C ARG A 175 -0.72 3.89 -17.83
N LEU A 176 -0.35 5.03 -17.25
CA LEU A 176 -0.39 6.31 -17.94
C LEU A 176 1.02 6.56 -18.48
N SER A 177 1.21 6.57 -19.80
CA SER A 177 2.48 6.95 -20.42
C SER A 177 2.37 8.30 -21.11
N VAL A 178 3.47 9.07 -21.22
CA VAL A 178 3.56 10.33 -22.00
C VAL A 178 2.95 10.19 -23.41
N THR A 179 3.10 9.03 -24.04
CA THR A 179 2.55 8.73 -25.38
C THR A 179 1.02 8.68 -25.40
N THR A 180 0.40 8.33 -24.28
CA THR A 180 -1.07 8.33 -24.09
C THR A 180 -1.62 9.76 -24.00
N PHE A 181 -0.78 10.73 -23.64
CA PHE A 181 -1.16 12.15 -23.52
C PHE A 181 -0.86 12.97 -24.80
N ASN A 182 0.15 12.59 -25.59
CA ASN A 182 0.60 13.38 -26.74
C ASN A 182 0.12 12.89 -28.12
N ASN A 183 -0.35 11.65 -28.26
CA ASN A 183 -0.85 11.16 -29.55
C ASN A 183 -2.39 11.08 -29.60
N SER A 184 -2.95 11.81 -30.56
CA SER A 184 -4.32 11.72 -31.10
C SER A 184 -5.48 12.21 -30.24
N GLY A 185 -5.61 13.51 -29.98
CA GLY A 185 -6.92 14.11 -29.63
C GLY A 185 -7.64 13.50 -28.42
N VAL A 186 -6.90 12.86 -27.50
CA VAL A 186 -7.44 12.19 -26.32
C VAL A 186 -7.58 13.21 -25.20
N THR A 187 -8.65 14.00 -25.24
CA THR A 187 -9.05 14.86 -24.11
C THR A 187 -9.58 13.99 -22.97
N THR A 188 -8.70 13.61 -22.07
CA THR A 188 -9.07 13.23 -20.71
C THR A 188 -9.49 14.49 -19.94
N ASN A 189 -10.63 14.47 -19.25
CA ASN A 189 -11.14 15.65 -18.52
C ASN A 189 -10.19 16.24 -17.49
N PHE A 190 -9.17 15.51 -17.02
CA PHE A 190 -8.19 16.09 -16.10
C PHE A 190 -7.48 17.33 -16.70
N PHE A 191 -7.27 17.40 -18.02
CA PHE A 191 -6.67 18.58 -18.65
C PHE A 191 -7.56 19.82 -18.56
N ALA A 192 -8.88 19.64 -18.43
CA ALA A 192 -9.79 20.74 -18.19
C ALA A 192 -9.62 21.33 -16.77
N GLU A 193 -9.09 20.53 -15.84
CA GLU A 193 -8.78 20.94 -14.46
C GLU A 193 -7.39 21.59 -14.34
N LEU A 194 -6.54 21.46 -15.37
CA LEU A 194 -5.26 22.17 -15.42
C LEU A 194 -5.46 23.64 -15.80
N PRO A 195 -4.52 24.53 -15.43
CA PRO A 195 -4.57 25.93 -15.81
C PRO A 195 -4.77 26.12 -17.31
N LYS A 196 -5.73 26.98 -17.68
CA LYS A 196 -6.11 27.21 -19.07
C LYS A 196 -4.91 27.65 -19.91
N GLY A 197 -4.67 26.96 -21.03
CA GLY A 197 -3.58 27.28 -21.95
C GLY A 197 -2.21 26.76 -21.53
N CYS A 198 -2.13 25.94 -20.47
CA CYS A 198 -0.89 25.23 -20.15
C CYS A 198 -0.58 24.13 -21.17
N ARG A 199 0.70 23.77 -21.27
CA ARG A 199 1.22 22.67 -22.08
C ARG A 199 1.89 21.67 -21.17
N VAL A 200 1.51 20.40 -21.24
CA VAL A 200 2.20 19.33 -20.51
C VAL A 200 3.58 19.11 -21.12
N THR A 201 4.60 19.09 -20.26
CA THR A 201 6.01 18.92 -20.61
C THR A 201 6.54 17.54 -20.22
N LEU A 202 6.06 16.97 -19.11
CA LEU A 202 6.52 15.68 -18.59
C LEU A 202 5.37 14.91 -17.92
N VAL A 203 5.37 13.59 -18.08
CA VAL A 203 4.65 12.66 -17.21
C VAL A 203 5.57 11.51 -16.85
N GLU A 204 5.82 11.30 -15.57
CA GLU A 204 6.70 10.23 -15.09
C GLU A 204 6.12 9.53 -13.86
N SER A 205 6.45 8.25 -13.73
CA SER A 205 6.13 7.45 -12.55
C SER A 205 6.81 8.07 -11.32
N HIS A 206 6.07 8.27 -10.23
CA HIS A 206 6.57 8.94 -9.03
C HIS A 206 5.93 8.37 -7.76
N GLY A 207 6.75 7.96 -6.79
CA GLY A 207 6.28 7.37 -5.54
C GLY A 207 5.82 5.92 -5.67
N ILE A 208 5.30 5.35 -4.58
CA ILE A 208 4.79 3.98 -4.51
C ILE A 208 3.45 4.00 -3.79
N SER A 209 2.43 3.35 -4.35
CA SER A 209 1.17 3.06 -3.67
C SER A 209 0.79 1.61 -3.86
N PHE A 210 0.26 0.98 -2.81
CA PHE A 210 -0.29 -0.38 -2.90
C PHE A 210 -1.54 -0.45 -3.78
N TRP A 211 -2.24 0.66 -3.98
CA TRP A 211 -3.59 0.70 -4.57
C TRP A 211 -3.65 1.45 -5.90
N ALA A 212 -2.71 2.37 -6.13
CA ALA A 212 -2.74 3.31 -7.23
C ALA A 212 -1.46 3.30 -8.07
N SER A 213 -1.60 3.72 -9.33
CA SER A 213 -0.47 4.25 -10.11
C SER A 213 -0.28 5.72 -9.76
N THR A 214 0.95 6.11 -9.42
CA THR A 214 1.27 7.47 -8.94
C THR A 214 2.28 8.12 -9.87
N ASN A 215 2.01 9.35 -10.31
CA ASN A 215 2.82 10.02 -11.34
C ASN A 215 3.04 11.50 -10.99
N ARG A 216 4.17 12.04 -11.43
CA ARG A 216 4.45 13.48 -11.52
C ARG A 216 4.05 13.96 -12.92
N LEU A 217 3.39 15.10 -12.97
CA LEU A 217 2.96 15.80 -14.18
C LEU A 217 3.54 17.21 -14.17
N ASP A 218 4.45 17.52 -15.09
CA ASP A 218 4.94 18.88 -15.26
C ASP A 218 4.23 19.57 -16.42
N VAL A 219 3.92 20.84 -16.22
CA VAL A 219 3.28 21.71 -17.20
C VAL A 219 4.00 23.04 -17.28
N GLU A 220 3.90 23.67 -18.44
CA GLU A 220 4.33 25.04 -18.69
C GLU A 220 3.07 25.88 -18.92
N LEU A 221 2.86 26.93 -18.13
CA LEU A 221 1.77 27.88 -18.29
C LEU A 221 1.93 28.69 -19.58
N ALA A 222 0.86 29.39 -19.99
CA ALA A 222 0.87 30.22 -21.19
C ALA A 222 1.92 31.36 -21.16
N ASP A 223 2.36 31.76 -19.96
CA ASP A 223 3.43 32.75 -19.75
C ASP A 223 4.84 32.13 -19.63
N GLY A 224 4.96 30.80 -19.79
CA GLY A 224 6.20 30.05 -19.66
C GLY A 224 6.52 29.57 -18.24
N THR A 225 5.69 29.86 -17.24
CA THR A 225 5.93 29.44 -15.85
C THR A 225 5.78 27.93 -15.69
N PRO A 226 6.79 27.21 -15.15
CA PRO A 226 6.65 25.79 -14.88
C PRO A 226 5.79 25.54 -13.63
N LEU A 227 4.95 24.51 -13.68
CA LEU A 227 4.19 23.98 -12.55
C LEU A 227 4.21 22.45 -12.57
N SER A 228 4.17 21.85 -11.38
CA SER A 228 4.15 20.39 -11.22
C SER A 228 2.93 19.95 -10.42
N PHE A 229 2.36 18.81 -10.82
CA PHE A 229 1.22 18.15 -10.17
C PHE A 229 1.55 16.70 -9.84
N PHE A 230 0.91 16.19 -8.79
CA PHE A 230 0.90 14.78 -8.46
C PHE A 230 -0.47 14.18 -8.83
N ILE A 231 -0.46 13.03 -9.50
CA ILE A 231 -1.69 12.33 -9.89
C ILE A 231 -1.65 10.87 -9.42
N LYS A 232 -2.72 10.45 -8.74
CA LYS A 232 -3.02 9.05 -8.44
C LYS A 232 -4.09 8.54 -9.39
N VAL A 233 -3.91 7.32 -9.90
CA VAL A 233 -4.89 6.67 -10.78
C VAL A 233 -5.21 5.27 -10.31
N LEU A 234 -6.51 4.98 -10.24
CA LEU A 234 -7.09 3.74 -9.75
C LEU A 234 -8.19 3.27 -10.70
N SER A 235 -8.50 1.98 -10.68
CA SER A 235 -9.59 1.41 -11.48
C SER A 235 -10.69 0.80 -10.60
N GLY A 236 -11.86 0.59 -11.18
CA GLY A 236 -13.00 0.01 -10.47
C GLY A 236 -13.77 1.01 -9.61
N GLU A 237 -14.97 0.61 -9.21
CA GLU A 237 -15.84 1.39 -8.32
C GLU A 237 -15.17 1.68 -6.96
N THR A 238 -14.39 0.73 -6.41
CA THR A 238 -13.60 0.98 -5.20
C THR A 238 -12.57 2.09 -5.44
N GLY A 239 -11.84 2.03 -6.57
CA GLY A 239 -10.85 3.05 -6.93
C GLY A 239 -11.46 4.45 -7.07
N LYS A 240 -12.65 4.54 -7.68
CA LYS A 240 -13.43 5.78 -7.76
C LYS A 240 -13.75 6.37 -6.40
N ASN A 241 -14.22 5.53 -5.48
CA ASN A 241 -14.62 5.98 -4.15
C ASN A 241 -13.40 6.34 -3.29
N MET A 242 -12.27 5.66 -3.48
CA MET A 242 -11.00 6.01 -2.84
C MET A 242 -10.52 7.40 -3.26
N VAL A 243 -10.43 7.70 -4.56
CA VAL A 243 -9.97 9.03 -5.02
C VAL A 243 -10.92 10.16 -4.61
N HIS A 244 -12.22 9.88 -4.53
CA HIS A 244 -13.21 10.84 -4.04
C HIS A 244 -13.02 11.13 -2.55
N GLY A 245 -12.88 10.08 -1.74
CA GLY A 245 -12.64 10.19 -0.30
C GLY A 245 -11.34 10.93 0.02
N GLU A 246 -10.25 10.61 -0.68
CA GLU A 246 -8.95 11.28 -0.53
C GLU A 246 -9.06 12.76 -0.93
N TYR A 247 -9.68 13.09 -2.06
CA TYR A 247 -9.88 14.47 -2.48
C TYR A 247 -10.64 15.30 -1.45
N GLU A 248 -11.77 14.79 -0.94
CA GLU A 248 -12.56 15.49 0.07
C GLU A 248 -11.82 15.63 1.40
N SER A 249 -11.00 14.64 1.76
CA SER A 249 -10.13 14.65 2.95
C SER A 249 -9.05 15.72 2.86
N MET A 250 -8.29 15.72 1.76
CA MET A 250 -7.23 16.70 1.50
C MET A 250 -7.80 18.11 1.37
N LYS A 251 -9.02 18.26 0.80
CA LYS A 251 -9.71 19.55 0.72
C LYS A 251 -10.08 20.08 2.10
N ALA A 252 -10.54 19.20 3.00
CA ALA A 252 -10.86 19.58 4.37
C ALA A 252 -9.60 20.00 5.15
N ILE A 253 -8.49 19.26 5.04
CA ILE A 253 -7.22 19.62 5.69
C ILE A 253 -6.71 20.96 5.15
N TYR A 254 -6.63 21.10 3.82
CA TYR A 254 -6.09 22.30 3.18
C TYR A 254 -6.91 23.56 3.52
N ALA A 255 -8.22 23.44 3.75
CA ALA A 255 -9.05 24.56 4.17
C ALA A 255 -8.73 25.06 5.59
N VAL A 256 -8.18 24.21 6.46
CA VAL A 256 -7.81 24.56 7.84
C VAL A 256 -6.34 24.98 7.91
N THR A 257 -5.44 24.23 7.27
CA THR A 257 -3.99 24.42 7.30
C THR A 257 -3.38 24.27 5.89
N PRO A 258 -3.48 25.29 5.02
CA PRO A 258 -2.99 25.24 3.64
C PRO A 258 -1.50 24.90 3.51
N GLU A 259 -0.71 25.21 4.53
CA GLU A 259 0.72 24.99 4.56
C GLU A 259 1.14 23.59 5.04
N PHE A 260 0.20 22.79 5.56
CA PHE A 260 0.48 21.44 6.08
C PHE A 260 0.15 20.33 5.09
N ALA A 261 -0.51 20.63 3.97
CA ALA A 261 -0.93 19.65 2.98
C ALA A 261 -0.77 20.18 1.55
N PRO A 262 -0.42 19.32 0.57
CA PRO A 262 -0.47 19.70 -0.84
C PRO A 262 -1.88 20.13 -1.24
N LYS A 263 -1.99 21.19 -2.06
CA LYS A 263 -3.28 21.70 -2.52
C LYS A 263 -4.01 20.65 -3.37
N PRO A 264 -5.19 20.14 -2.96
CA PRO A 264 -6.00 19.30 -3.84
C PRO A 264 -6.55 20.13 -4.99
N ILE A 265 -6.53 19.58 -6.19
CA ILE A 265 -6.94 20.27 -7.42
C ILE A 265 -8.24 19.66 -7.93
N ALA A 266 -8.28 18.34 -8.16
CA ALA A 266 -9.43 17.69 -8.73
C ALA A 266 -9.46 16.18 -8.47
N TRP A 267 -10.61 15.56 -8.72
CA TRP A 267 -10.76 14.11 -8.87
C TRP A 267 -11.80 13.82 -9.95
N GLY A 268 -11.81 12.60 -10.51
CA GLY A 268 -12.85 12.22 -11.46
C GLY A 268 -12.56 10.92 -12.20
N SER A 269 -13.31 10.66 -13.28
CA SER A 269 -13.12 9.51 -14.17
C SER A 269 -12.50 9.94 -15.50
N LEU A 270 -11.64 9.11 -16.08
CA LEU A 270 -11.09 9.32 -17.41
C LEU A 270 -12.16 8.98 -18.46
N ILE A 271 -12.47 9.91 -19.38
CA ILE A 271 -13.50 9.71 -20.41
C ILE A 271 -13.15 8.54 -21.33
N ASN A 272 -11.90 8.48 -21.80
CA ASN A 272 -11.47 7.55 -22.84
C ASN A 272 -10.88 6.25 -22.28
N THR A 273 -10.89 6.09 -20.96
CA THR A 273 -10.44 4.88 -20.27
C THR A 273 -11.52 4.52 -19.26
N PRO A 274 -12.55 3.75 -19.69
CA PRO A 274 -13.64 3.35 -18.81
C PRO A 274 -13.10 2.72 -17.52
N ASP A 275 -13.83 2.91 -16.42
CA ASP A 275 -13.51 2.32 -15.12
C ASP A 275 -12.14 2.74 -14.56
N THR A 276 -11.63 3.92 -14.96
CA THR A 276 -10.38 4.50 -14.47
C THR A 276 -10.63 5.89 -13.90
N HIS A 277 -10.11 6.13 -12.71
CA HIS A 277 -10.38 7.29 -11.87
C HIS A 277 -9.10 7.92 -11.37
N PHE A 278 -9.12 9.22 -11.10
CA PHE A 278 -7.94 9.98 -10.70
C PHE A 278 -8.19 10.89 -9.49
N PHE A 279 -7.13 11.15 -8.74
CA PHE A 279 -6.97 12.26 -7.81
C PHE A 279 -5.77 13.09 -8.25
N LEU A 280 -5.90 14.42 -8.27
CA LEU A 280 -4.90 15.38 -8.71
C LEU A 280 -4.67 16.42 -7.61
N CYS A 281 -3.40 16.64 -7.24
CA CYS A 281 -3.01 17.69 -6.30
C CYS A 281 -1.72 18.40 -6.75
N GLN A 282 -1.37 19.49 -6.07
CA GLN A 282 -0.09 20.17 -6.23
C GLN A 282 1.06 19.21 -5.93
N PHE A 283 2.07 19.19 -6.79
CA PHE A 283 3.31 18.47 -6.49
C PHE A 283 4.15 19.27 -5.49
N ARG A 284 4.61 18.61 -4.43
CA ARG A 284 5.60 19.14 -3.48
C ARG A 284 6.77 18.18 -3.45
N GLU A 285 7.98 18.70 -3.64
CA GLU A 285 9.18 17.89 -3.49
C GLU A 285 9.44 17.69 -2.00
N MET A 286 9.56 16.44 -1.57
CA MET A 286 9.71 16.09 -0.16
C MET A 286 10.94 15.22 0.07
N THR A 287 11.54 15.34 1.25
CA THR A 287 12.54 14.38 1.72
C THR A 287 11.88 13.23 2.46
N SER A 288 12.56 12.07 2.49
CA SER A 288 12.17 10.91 3.30
C SER A 288 12.60 10.99 4.76
N GLN A 289 13.12 12.15 5.20
CA GLN A 289 13.51 12.36 6.59
C GLN A 289 12.28 12.59 7.47
N MET A 290 12.37 12.16 8.72
CA MET A 290 11.34 12.42 9.72
C MET A 290 11.26 13.92 10.01
N PRO A 291 10.07 14.54 10.03
CA PRO A 291 9.92 15.95 10.32
C PRO A 291 10.31 16.25 11.78
N ASP A 292 10.79 17.47 12.06
CA ASP A 292 11.06 17.90 13.43
C ASP A 292 9.81 17.72 14.32
N PRO A 293 9.90 17.03 15.48
CA PRO A 293 8.74 16.74 16.31
C PRO A 293 7.95 17.97 16.74
N HIS A 294 8.62 19.09 17.07
CA HIS A 294 7.95 20.31 17.51
C HIS A 294 7.23 21.01 16.36
N LYS A 295 7.88 21.13 15.19
CA LYS A 295 7.21 21.68 14.00
C LYS A 295 6.00 20.83 13.61
N PHE A 296 6.15 19.50 13.57
CA PHE A 296 5.08 18.59 13.19
C PHE A 296 3.93 18.63 14.21
N GLY A 297 4.25 18.52 15.50
CA GLY A 297 3.27 18.62 16.58
C GLY A 297 2.50 19.94 16.57
N ALA A 298 3.17 21.06 16.26
CA ALA A 298 2.52 22.36 16.12
C ALA A 298 1.52 22.40 14.96
N ARG A 299 1.88 21.87 13.78
CA ARG A 299 1.00 21.82 12.61
C ARG A 299 -0.19 20.90 12.83
N LEU A 300 0.03 19.72 13.41
CA LEU A 300 -1.03 18.79 13.74
C LEU A 300 -1.98 19.35 14.81
N ALA A 301 -1.44 20.02 15.83
CA ALA A 301 -2.25 20.73 16.83
C ALA A 301 -3.07 21.85 16.18
N ALA A 302 -2.50 22.62 15.25
CA ALA A 302 -3.22 23.64 14.51
C ALA A 302 -4.38 23.06 13.68
N LEU A 303 -4.19 21.91 13.03
CA LEU A 303 -5.27 21.20 12.32
C LEU A 303 -6.38 20.77 13.29
N HIS A 304 -6.05 20.08 14.38
CA HIS A 304 -7.03 19.56 15.32
C HIS A 304 -7.78 20.69 16.06
N GLN A 305 -7.09 21.76 16.45
CA GLN A 305 -7.65 22.89 17.19
C GLN A 305 -8.35 23.90 16.27
N GLY A 306 -7.87 24.08 15.04
CA GLY A 306 -8.43 25.01 14.05
C GLY A 306 -9.62 24.47 13.26
N SER A 307 -9.76 23.15 13.15
CA SER A 307 -10.89 22.54 12.43
C SER A 307 -12.22 22.72 13.16
N VAL A 308 -13.31 22.82 12.38
CA VAL A 308 -14.69 22.95 12.89
C VAL A 308 -15.58 21.98 12.12
N SER A 309 -16.20 21.04 12.82
CA SER A 309 -17.18 20.13 12.21
C SER A 309 -18.35 20.94 11.63
N PRO A 310 -18.71 20.74 10.34
CA PRO A 310 -19.77 21.50 9.69
C PRO A 310 -21.16 21.24 10.29
N THR A 311 -21.31 20.16 11.04
CA THR A 311 -22.55 19.76 11.72
C THR A 311 -22.45 19.90 13.24
N GLY A 312 -21.26 20.17 13.79
CA GLY A 312 -20.96 20.05 15.21
C GLY A 312 -20.88 18.61 15.71
N LYS A 313 -20.95 17.60 14.82
CA LYS A 313 -20.97 16.16 15.13
C LYS A 313 -19.69 15.45 14.70
N PHE A 314 -19.49 14.23 15.16
CA PHE A 314 -18.46 13.31 14.67
C PHE A 314 -18.89 12.69 13.34
N GLY A 315 -17.94 12.45 12.43
CA GLY A 315 -18.21 11.88 11.11
C GLY A 315 -17.69 12.72 9.95
N PHE A 316 -18.16 12.44 8.74
CA PHE A 316 -17.72 13.09 7.52
C PHE A 316 -18.82 13.01 6.46
N HIS A 317 -18.85 13.95 5.51
CA HIS A 317 -19.92 14.03 4.51
C HIS A 317 -19.79 12.97 3.40
N VAL A 318 -18.65 12.28 3.30
CA VAL A 318 -18.42 11.16 2.38
C VAL A 318 -17.78 9.98 3.10
N THR A 319 -17.97 8.79 2.52
CA THR A 319 -17.18 7.60 2.88
C THR A 319 -15.72 7.83 2.49
N THR A 320 -14.79 7.71 3.45
CA THR A 320 -13.35 7.69 3.19
C THR A 320 -12.83 6.26 3.17
N TYR A 321 -11.55 6.04 2.88
CA TYR A 321 -10.97 4.70 2.78
C TYR A 321 -9.64 4.64 3.53
N SER A 322 -9.53 3.73 4.50
CA SER A 322 -8.25 3.39 5.12
C SER A 322 -7.66 2.22 4.35
N GLY A 323 -6.65 2.51 3.52
CA GLY A 323 -6.23 1.59 2.46
C GLY A 323 -7.40 1.28 1.52
N ASN A 324 -7.79 0.01 1.41
CA ASN A 324 -8.96 -0.41 0.63
C ASN A 324 -10.22 -0.64 1.47
N LEU A 325 -10.18 -0.41 2.78
CA LEU A 325 -11.32 -0.56 3.66
C LEU A 325 -12.13 0.74 3.67
N PRO A 326 -13.41 0.72 3.23
CA PRO A 326 -14.27 1.89 3.39
C PRO A 326 -14.35 2.34 4.85
N GLN A 327 -14.70 3.58 5.13
CA GLN A 327 -14.99 4.09 6.46
C GLN A 327 -16.35 4.78 6.39
N THR A 328 -17.35 4.18 7.02
CA THR A 328 -18.71 4.71 7.01
C THR A 328 -18.85 5.84 8.02
N ASN A 329 -18.56 7.06 7.57
CA ASN A 329 -18.45 8.25 8.42
C ASN A 329 -19.79 8.94 8.72
N GLY A 330 -20.86 8.17 8.95
CA GLY A 330 -22.17 8.72 9.28
C GLY A 330 -22.12 9.65 10.50
N TRP A 331 -22.88 10.74 10.49
CA TRP A 331 -22.82 11.75 11.55
C TRP A 331 -23.41 11.28 12.87
N GLU A 332 -22.68 11.46 13.97
CA GLU A 332 -23.09 11.06 15.32
C GLU A 332 -22.76 12.14 16.36
N ASP A 333 -23.65 12.31 17.34
CA ASP A 333 -23.45 13.32 18.40
C ASP A 333 -22.44 12.89 19.47
N SER A 334 -22.21 11.59 19.65
CA SER A 334 -21.29 11.03 20.65
C SER A 334 -20.13 10.31 20.00
N TRP A 335 -18.92 10.56 20.51
CA TRP A 335 -17.71 9.88 20.08
C TRP A 335 -17.76 8.38 20.39
N GLU A 336 -18.27 7.99 21.57
CA GLU A 336 -18.44 6.57 21.93
C GLU A 336 -19.30 5.84 20.89
N VAL A 337 -20.41 6.46 20.48
CA VAL A 337 -21.34 5.87 19.49
C VAL A 337 -20.70 5.80 18.11
N PHE A 338 -20.04 6.88 17.67
CA PHE A 338 -19.35 6.91 16.38
C PHE A 338 -18.27 5.83 16.27
N PHE A 339 -17.39 5.76 17.28
CA PHE A 339 -16.31 4.78 17.31
C PHE A 339 -16.85 3.36 17.37
N THR A 340 -17.87 3.10 18.20
CA THR A 340 -18.52 1.78 18.31
C THR A 340 -19.06 1.30 16.97
N LYS A 341 -19.73 2.18 16.21
CA LYS A 341 -20.30 1.85 14.90
C LYS A 341 -19.20 1.51 13.89
N ASN A 342 -18.15 2.33 13.82
CA ASN A 342 -17.04 2.10 12.90
C ASN A 342 -16.23 0.84 13.26
N MET A 343 -15.95 0.62 14.54
CA MET A 343 -15.22 -0.57 14.99
C MET A 343 -16.01 -1.85 14.70
N ARG A 344 -17.33 -1.84 14.92
CA ARG A 344 -18.19 -2.99 14.57
C ARG A 344 -18.14 -3.28 13.08
N TRP A 345 -18.26 -2.24 12.27
CA TRP A 345 -18.22 -2.36 10.83
C TRP A 345 -16.86 -2.92 10.36
N ALA A 346 -15.73 -2.43 10.91
CA ALA A 346 -14.39 -2.94 10.57
C ALA A 346 -14.23 -4.44 10.92
N LEU A 347 -14.70 -4.85 12.10
CA LEU A 347 -14.66 -6.26 12.52
C LEU A 347 -15.58 -7.15 11.69
N ASP A 348 -16.77 -6.66 11.33
CA ASP A 348 -17.70 -7.39 10.44
C ASP A 348 -17.07 -7.64 9.07
N TRP A 349 -16.27 -6.68 8.55
CA TRP A 349 -15.49 -6.88 7.32
C TRP A 349 -14.40 -7.93 7.46
N GLU A 350 -13.66 -7.92 8.57
CA GLU A 350 -12.62 -8.92 8.82
C GLU A 350 -13.23 -10.32 8.92
N ILE A 351 -14.36 -10.47 9.63
CA ILE A 351 -15.10 -11.74 9.73
C ILE A 351 -15.63 -12.16 8.36
N ALA A 352 -16.16 -11.23 7.55
CA ALA A 352 -16.62 -11.54 6.20
C ALA A 352 -15.47 -12.00 5.28
N ALA A 353 -14.27 -11.44 5.46
CA ALA A 353 -13.10 -11.75 4.65
C ALA A 353 -12.37 -13.05 5.07
N LYS A 354 -12.23 -13.29 6.38
CA LYS A 354 -11.47 -14.43 6.94
C LYS A 354 -12.34 -15.60 7.35
N GLY A 355 -13.63 -15.36 7.56
CA GLY A 355 -14.57 -16.31 8.14
C GLY A 355 -14.55 -16.28 9.67
N TYR A 356 -15.22 -17.29 10.24
CA TYR A 356 -15.36 -17.46 11.67
C TYR A 356 -14.02 -17.68 12.39
N ASP A 357 -13.82 -17.01 13.52
CA ASP A 357 -12.71 -17.26 14.44
C ASP A 357 -13.20 -17.34 15.90
N ALA A 358 -12.81 -18.41 16.60
CA ALA A 358 -13.29 -18.71 17.95
C ALA A 358 -12.67 -17.82 19.04
N GLU A 359 -11.55 -17.16 18.75
CA GLU A 359 -10.94 -16.18 19.65
C GLU A 359 -11.63 -14.83 19.50
N PHE A 360 -11.92 -14.40 18.27
CA PHE A 360 -12.72 -13.20 17.99
C PHE A 360 -14.08 -13.25 18.69
N ASP A 361 -14.79 -14.38 18.60
CA ASP A 361 -16.07 -14.59 19.29
C ASP A 361 -16.03 -14.31 20.80
N LYS A 362 -14.87 -14.53 21.43
CA LYS A 362 -14.67 -14.30 22.87
C LYS A 362 -14.25 -12.88 23.18
N LEU A 363 -13.47 -12.25 22.29
CA LEU A 363 -12.88 -10.93 22.50
C LEU A 363 -13.78 -9.78 22.03
N VAL A 364 -14.60 -10.00 21.00
CA VAL A 364 -15.47 -8.97 20.43
C VAL A 364 -16.55 -8.50 21.41
N PRO A 365 -17.30 -9.37 22.11
CA PRO A 365 -18.29 -8.92 23.09
C PRO A 365 -17.72 -8.02 24.20
N PRO A 366 -16.65 -8.38 24.95
CA PRO A 366 -16.12 -7.52 26.00
C PRO A 366 -15.51 -6.20 25.47
N LEU A 367 -15.04 -6.16 24.22
CA LEU A 367 -14.62 -4.90 23.59
C LEU A 367 -15.78 -3.90 23.55
N PHE A 368 -16.96 -4.34 23.09
CA PHE A 368 -18.14 -3.49 22.97
C PHE A 368 -18.88 -3.26 24.28
N ASP A 369 -19.00 -4.27 25.13
CA ASP A 369 -19.81 -4.19 26.35
C ASP A 369 -19.07 -3.50 27.51
N LYS A 370 -17.73 -3.48 27.46
CA LYS A 370 -16.90 -3.00 28.57
C LYS A 370 -15.82 -2.03 28.15
N VAL A 371 -14.94 -2.40 27.22
CA VAL A 371 -13.71 -1.62 26.94
C VAL A 371 -14.05 -0.26 26.34
N ILE A 372 -14.84 -0.24 25.25
CA ILE A 372 -15.24 1.00 24.58
C ILE A 372 -16.02 1.92 25.55
N PRO A 373 -17.09 1.47 26.23
CA PRO A 373 -17.79 2.30 27.21
C PRO A 373 -16.90 2.82 28.35
N ARG A 374 -15.99 1.98 28.88
CA ARG A 374 -15.11 2.38 29.99
C ARG A 374 -14.14 3.48 29.59
N LEU A 375 -13.62 3.44 28.36
CA LEU A 375 -12.58 4.35 27.90
C LEU A 375 -13.13 5.61 27.22
N LEU A 376 -14.26 5.51 26.52
CA LEU A 376 -14.78 6.60 25.69
C LEU A 376 -15.91 7.39 26.37
N ARG A 377 -16.80 6.72 27.12
CA ARG A 377 -17.91 7.41 27.80
C ARG A 377 -17.47 8.50 28.78
N PRO A 378 -16.39 8.32 29.58
CA PRO A 378 -15.90 9.37 30.46
C PRO A 378 -15.58 10.67 29.74
N LEU A 379 -15.13 10.62 28.48
CA LEU A 379 -14.79 11.82 27.71
C LEU A 379 -15.97 12.80 27.54
N GLU A 380 -17.21 12.30 27.58
CA GLU A 380 -18.44 13.05 27.30
C GLU A 380 -19.41 13.05 28.50
N THR A 381 -18.95 12.68 29.69
CA THR A 381 -19.77 12.62 30.92
C THR A 381 -19.19 13.50 32.03
N GLU A 382 -19.96 13.69 33.11
CA GLU A 382 -19.56 14.55 34.24
C GLU A 382 -19.25 15.99 33.83
N GLY A 383 -19.97 16.50 32.82
CA GLY A 383 -19.80 17.86 32.30
C GLY A 383 -18.65 18.02 31.31
N ARG A 384 -17.96 16.93 30.96
CA ARG A 384 -16.94 16.92 29.91
C ARG A 384 -17.56 16.79 28.53
N SER A 385 -16.81 17.25 27.53
CA SER A 385 -17.17 17.12 26.13
C SER A 385 -15.91 16.92 25.30
N VAL A 386 -16.07 16.21 24.19
CA VAL A 386 -15.03 16.05 23.18
C VAL A 386 -15.34 16.97 22.01
N LYS A 387 -14.33 17.71 21.56
CA LYS A 387 -14.42 18.45 20.30
C LYS A 387 -14.32 17.46 19.13
N PRO A 388 -15.26 17.46 18.17
CA PRO A 388 -15.05 16.82 16.88
C PRO A 388 -13.97 17.56 16.10
N SER A 389 -12.75 17.03 16.13
CA SER A 389 -11.57 17.56 15.44
C SER A 389 -11.36 16.79 14.14
N LEU A 390 -11.04 17.50 13.06
CA LEU A 390 -10.65 16.86 11.81
C LEU A 390 -9.32 16.11 12.02
N VAL A 391 -9.35 14.78 11.91
CA VAL A 391 -8.16 13.94 11.91
C VAL A 391 -7.79 13.56 10.48
N HIS A 392 -6.52 13.28 10.23
CA HIS A 392 -6.01 12.75 8.97
C HIS A 392 -6.52 11.32 8.72
N GLY A 393 -6.59 10.50 9.78
CA GLY A 393 -7.25 9.19 9.75
C GLY A 393 -6.35 8.01 9.35
N ASP A 394 -5.27 8.27 8.61
CA ASP A 394 -4.19 7.30 8.31
C ASP A 394 -2.82 7.95 8.50
N LEU A 395 -2.61 8.66 9.63
CA LEU A 395 -1.36 9.37 9.85
C LEU A 395 -0.30 8.44 10.42
N TRP A 396 0.57 7.93 9.56
CA TRP A 396 1.81 7.25 9.94
C TRP A 396 3.00 7.92 9.25
N TYR A 397 4.23 7.58 9.67
CA TYR A 397 5.41 8.32 9.24
C TYR A 397 5.59 8.42 7.71
N ALA A 398 5.14 7.41 6.95
CA ALA A 398 5.25 7.40 5.50
C ALA A 398 4.19 8.26 4.79
N ASN A 399 3.14 8.69 5.50
CA ASN A 399 2.16 9.69 5.06
C ASN A 399 2.55 11.11 5.53
N SER A 400 3.83 11.31 5.84
CA SER A 400 4.43 12.59 6.18
C SER A 400 5.76 12.81 5.46
N GLY A 401 6.14 14.07 5.31
CA GLY A 401 7.44 14.43 4.72
C GLY A 401 7.87 15.84 5.11
N ILE A 402 9.09 16.20 4.71
CA ILE A 402 9.59 17.57 4.82
C ILE A 402 9.63 18.16 3.42
N ASP A 403 8.92 19.26 3.23
CA ASP A 403 8.96 20.03 2.00
C ASP A 403 10.36 20.60 1.75
N LEU A 404 10.94 20.28 0.60
CA LEU A 404 12.29 20.72 0.23
C LEU A 404 12.39 22.23 0.01
N GLU A 405 11.30 22.87 -0.38
CA GLU A 405 11.27 24.31 -0.63
C GLU A 405 11.26 25.12 0.68
N THR A 406 10.39 24.75 1.61
CA THR A 406 10.15 25.53 2.84
C THR A 406 10.83 24.96 4.08
N ASN A 407 11.28 23.70 4.03
CA ASN A 407 11.77 22.94 5.17
C ASN A 407 10.72 22.83 6.31
N GLU A 408 9.45 22.76 5.92
CA GLU A 408 8.30 22.57 6.80
C GLU A 408 7.68 21.18 6.63
N PRO A 409 7.02 20.64 7.66
CA PRO A 409 6.35 19.34 7.56
C PRO A 409 5.12 19.40 6.65
N LEU A 410 4.87 18.30 5.93
CA LEU A 410 3.67 18.07 5.14
C LEU A 410 3.05 16.70 5.47
N ILE A 411 1.74 16.60 5.30
CA ILE A 411 0.95 15.36 5.36
C ILE A 411 0.19 15.14 4.04
N PHE A 412 -0.05 13.88 3.69
CA PHE A 412 -0.70 13.47 2.45
C PHE A 412 -1.32 12.08 2.60
N ASP A 413 -2.18 11.68 1.66
CA ASP A 413 -2.89 10.39 1.67
C ASP A 413 -3.89 10.25 2.83
N ALA A 414 -4.71 11.28 3.03
CA ALA A 414 -5.65 11.36 4.13
C ALA A 414 -6.97 10.61 3.87
N CYS A 415 -7.56 10.07 4.92
CA CYS A 415 -8.87 9.44 4.94
C CYS A 415 -9.77 10.03 6.04
N CYS A 416 -9.83 11.36 6.06
CA CYS A 416 -10.35 12.18 7.14
C CYS A 416 -11.76 11.86 7.63
N PHE A 417 -11.99 12.19 8.90
CA PHE A 417 -13.30 12.41 9.49
C PHE A 417 -13.14 13.30 10.74
N TYR A 418 -14.26 13.81 11.28
CA TYR A 418 -14.26 14.52 12.55
C TYR A 418 -14.34 13.52 13.70
N ALA A 419 -13.33 13.51 14.56
CA ALA A 419 -13.08 12.52 15.59
C ALA A 419 -12.67 13.14 16.93
N HIS A 420 -12.51 12.31 17.96
CA HIS A 420 -11.64 12.67 19.09
C HIS A 420 -10.19 12.80 18.58
N ASN A 421 -9.51 13.90 18.88
CA ASN A 421 -8.16 14.19 18.38
C ASN A 421 -7.12 13.11 18.73
N GLU A 422 -7.26 12.42 19.87
CA GLU A 422 -6.34 11.35 20.27
C GLU A 422 -6.45 10.09 19.39
N TYR A 423 -7.51 9.95 18.58
CA TYR A 423 -7.66 8.86 17.60
C TYR A 423 -6.45 8.76 16.66
N GLU A 424 -5.89 9.91 16.25
CA GLU A 424 -4.75 9.99 15.34
C GLU A 424 -3.52 9.18 15.82
N PHE A 425 -3.35 9.08 17.14
CA PHE A 425 -2.17 8.46 17.74
C PHE A 425 -2.27 6.94 17.83
N GLY A 426 -3.44 6.34 17.59
CA GLY A 426 -3.59 4.88 17.54
C GLY A 426 -2.62 4.25 16.56
N GLN A 427 -2.50 4.85 15.37
CA GLN A 427 -1.60 4.41 14.31
C GLN A 427 -0.11 4.59 14.65
N TRP A 428 0.24 5.38 15.68
CA TRP A 428 1.62 5.63 16.11
C TRP A 428 2.13 4.60 17.13
N ARG A 429 1.22 3.82 17.72
CA ARG A 429 1.55 2.80 18.73
C ARG A 429 2.26 1.55 18.18
N PRO A 430 1.99 1.05 16.96
CA PRO A 430 2.68 -0.12 16.42
C PRO A 430 4.19 0.11 16.30
N VAL A 431 4.98 -0.92 16.63
CA VAL A 431 6.46 -0.86 16.64
C VAL A 431 7.07 -0.53 15.27
N CYS A 432 6.34 -0.80 14.19
CA CYS A 432 6.76 -0.48 12.83
C CYS A 432 6.64 1.01 12.48
N ASN A 433 5.94 1.82 13.29
CA ASN A 433 5.86 3.26 13.10
C ASN A 433 7.12 3.95 13.65
N ARG A 434 7.44 5.12 13.11
CA ARG A 434 8.61 5.93 13.48
C ARG A 434 8.26 7.18 14.28
N PHE A 435 6.97 7.50 14.43
CA PHE A 435 6.54 8.55 15.35
C PHE A 435 6.66 8.08 16.79
N GLY A 436 7.78 8.42 17.44
CA GLY A 436 8.08 8.05 18.81
C GLY A 436 7.42 8.95 19.87
N PRO A 437 7.70 8.68 21.17
CA PRO A 437 7.20 9.47 22.30
C PRO A 437 7.49 10.98 22.20
N GLU A 438 8.57 11.37 21.52
CA GLU A 438 8.93 12.76 21.26
C GLU A 438 7.89 13.51 20.42
N TYR A 439 7.20 12.84 19.48
CA TYR A 439 6.13 13.46 18.69
C TYR A 439 4.86 13.66 19.50
N LEU A 440 4.51 12.69 20.36
CA LEU A 440 3.39 12.83 21.30
C LEU A 440 3.67 13.95 22.31
N ALA A 441 4.87 13.99 22.89
CA ALA A 441 5.27 15.05 23.81
C ALA A 441 5.24 16.43 23.13
N ALA A 442 5.69 16.52 21.87
CA ALA A 442 5.63 17.74 21.10
C ALA A 442 4.17 18.18 20.83
N TYR A 443 3.29 17.29 20.40
CA TYR A 443 1.86 17.61 20.23
C TYR A 443 1.22 18.07 21.56
N HIS A 444 1.52 17.37 22.66
CA HIS A 444 0.97 17.69 23.98
C HIS A 444 1.51 18.98 24.60
N SER A 445 2.58 19.56 24.04
CA SER A 445 2.99 20.93 24.38
C SER A 445 1.99 21.99 23.89
N TYR A 446 1.10 21.64 22.94
CA TYR A 446 0.06 22.51 22.38
C TYR A 446 -1.35 22.11 22.77
N VAL A 447 -1.61 20.82 23.00
CA VAL A 447 -2.95 20.28 23.28
C VAL A 447 -2.92 19.39 24.52
N GLN A 448 -3.74 19.72 25.52
CA GLN A 448 -3.83 18.92 26.74
C GLN A 448 -4.37 17.51 26.45
N ILE A 449 -3.96 16.55 27.27
CA ILE A 449 -4.54 15.20 27.26
C ILE A 449 -6.00 15.29 27.69
N SER A 450 -6.88 14.54 27.02
CA SER A 450 -8.30 14.54 27.36
C SER A 450 -8.55 13.86 28.71
N ALA A 451 -9.36 14.48 29.56
CA ALA A 451 -9.71 13.91 30.85
C ALA A 451 -10.72 12.73 30.71
N PRO A 452 -10.53 11.61 31.42
CA PRO A 452 -9.55 11.38 32.48
C PRO A 452 -8.19 11.02 31.87
N GLU A 453 -7.13 11.65 32.38
CA GLU A 453 -5.77 11.42 31.85
C GLU A 453 -5.27 10.01 32.16
N GLU A 454 -5.73 9.41 33.27
CA GLU A 454 -5.40 8.04 33.63
C GLU A 454 -5.88 6.98 32.61
N ASP A 455 -6.85 7.34 31.76
CA ASP A 455 -7.37 6.48 30.71
C ASP A 455 -6.65 6.68 29.36
N TYR A 456 -5.74 7.66 29.25
CA TYR A 456 -5.09 8.06 27.99
C TYR A 456 -4.41 6.90 27.27
N ASP A 457 -3.53 6.18 27.95
CA ASP A 457 -2.84 5.03 27.35
C ASP A 457 -3.82 3.93 26.92
N GLY A 458 -4.87 3.70 27.70
CA GLY A 458 -5.93 2.75 27.36
C GLY A 458 -6.69 3.17 26.10
N ARG A 459 -6.97 4.47 25.93
CA ARG A 459 -7.58 5.00 24.71
C ARG A 459 -6.68 4.82 23.50
N LEU A 460 -5.38 5.07 23.63
CA LEU A 460 -4.45 4.88 22.51
C LEU A 460 -4.33 3.40 22.11
N ASP A 461 -4.35 2.48 23.08
CA ASP A 461 -4.38 1.05 22.78
C ASP A 461 -5.70 0.63 22.12
N LEU A 462 -6.82 1.25 22.47
CA LEU A 462 -8.11 1.05 21.81
C LEU A 462 -8.11 1.59 20.37
N TYR A 463 -7.56 2.78 20.13
CA TYR A 463 -7.49 3.40 18.79
C TYR A 463 -6.48 2.73 17.86
N LYS A 464 -5.56 1.91 18.40
CA LYS A 464 -4.62 1.10 17.62
C LYS A 464 -5.28 -0.14 17.00
N LEU A 465 -6.38 -0.62 17.59
CA LEU A 465 -7.13 -1.77 17.05
C LEU A 465 -7.80 -1.41 15.73
#